data_AF-A0A4U8VWR5-F1
#
_entry.id   AF-A0A4U8VWR5-F1
#
_cell.length_a   1.000
_cell.length_b   1.000
_cell.length_c   1.000
_cell.angle_alpha   90.00
_cell.angle_beta   90.00
_cell.angle_gamma   90.00
#
_symmetry.space_group_name_H-M   'P 1'
#
loop_
_entity.id
_entity.type
_entity.pdbx_description
1 polymer ?
#
loop_
_entity_poly.entity_id
_entity_poly.type
_entity_poly.pdbx_seq_one_letter_code
_entity_poly.pdbx_strand_id
1 'polypeptide(L)' 'MELVTTATSTDIARTEPRTAVMPVGSFEPQGDHLPLATDRLIATALAYPLVRSSWAG' A
#
# COMPACT_ATOMS: atom_id res chain seq x y z
N MET A 1 2.03 7.95 -7.92
CA MET A 1 1.78 7.08 -6.76
C MET A 1 2.85 6.00 -6.82
N GLU A 2 3.85 6.09 -5.95
CA GLU A 2 4.97 5.14 -5.96
C GLU A 2 4.48 3.82 -5.33
N LEU A 3 4.25 2.81 -6.18
CA LEU A 3 3.67 1.52 -5.76
C LEU A 3 4.70 0.60 -5.08
N VAL A 4 6.00 0.90 -5.20
CA VAL A 4 7.10 0.12 -4.65
C VAL A 4 8.08 1.07 -3.95
N THR A 5 8.33 0.85 -2.66
CA THR A 5 9.27 1.65 -1.86
C THR A 5 10.71 1.46 -2.35
N THR A 6 11.51 2.53 -2.31
CA THR A 6 12.97 2.46 -2.50
C THR A 6 13.73 2.27 -1.19
N ALA A 7 13.03 2.19 -0.05
CA ALA A 7 13.66 2.00 1.25
C ALA A 7 14.42 0.68 1.32
N THR A 8 15.63 0.72 1.87
CA THR A 8 16.44 -0.47 2.10
C THR A 8 16.04 -1.16 3.41
N SER A 9 16.49 -2.39 3.62
CA SER A 9 16.32 -3.08 4.91
C SER A 9 16.92 -2.29 6.09
N THR A 10 18.04 -1.58 5.86
CA THR A 10 18.66 -0.69 6.86
C THR A 10 17.80 0.51 7.18
N ASP A 11 17.13 1.12 6.19
CA ASP A 11 16.22 2.24 6.43
C ASP A 11 15.02 1.81 7.30
N ILE A 12 14.44 0.65 7.00
CA ILE A 12 13.33 0.11 7.78
C ILE A 12 13.76 -0.26 9.19
N ALA A 13 14.93 -0.88 9.36
CA ALA A 13 15.47 -1.21 10.69
C ALA A 13 15.64 0.04 11.57
N ARG A 14 16.10 1.17 11.01
CA ARG A 14 16.26 2.44 11.73
C ARG A 14 14.94 3.05 12.20
N THR A 15 13.83 2.79 11.49
CA THR A 15 12.51 3.33 11.85
C THR A 15 11.76 2.48 12.87
N GLU A 16 12.25 1.27 13.18
CA GLU A 16 11.66 0.33 14.15
C GLU A 16 10.13 0.23 14.11
N PRO A 17 9.53 -0.03 12.92
CA PRO A 17 8.09 0.02 12.80
C PRO A 17 7.41 -1.12 13.55
N ARG A 18 6.33 -0.78 14.24
CA ARG A 18 5.54 -1.72 15.04
C ARG A 18 4.37 -2.34 14.30
N THR A 19 4.02 -1.80 13.13
CA THR A 19 2.84 -2.22 12.39
C THR A 19 3.14 -2.25 10.90
N ALA A 20 2.77 -3.37 10.27
CA ALA A 20 2.80 -3.54 8.83
C ALA A 20 1.38 -3.48 8.28
N VAL A 21 1.20 -2.82 7.14
CA VAL A 21 -0.07 -2.79 6.39
C VAL A 21 0.15 -3.51 5.08
N MET A 22 -0.65 -4.55 4.82
CA MET A 22 -0.63 -5.30 3.58
C MET A 22 -1.96 -5.08 2.85
N PRO A 23 -1.99 -4.23 1.80
CA PRO A 23 -3.20 -4.10 0.99
C PRO A 23 -3.47 -5.42 0.26
N VAL A 24 -4.71 -5.91 0.35
CA VAL A 24 -5.18 -7.13 -0.33
C VAL A 24 -6.36 -6.75 -1.23
N GLY A 25 -6.42 -7.33 -2.41
CA GLY A 25 -7.49 -7.13 -3.38
C GLY A 25 -7.52 -8.27 -4.40
N SER A 26 -8.52 -8.25 -5.26
CA SER A 26 -8.78 -9.26 -6.28
C SER A 26 -8.20 -8.87 -7.65
N PHE A 27 -8.26 -9.83 -8.58
CA PHE A 27 -8.26 -9.58 -10.02
C PHE A 27 -9.61 -10.03 -10.58
N GLU A 28 -10.53 -9.09 -10.75
CA GLU A 28 -11.91 -9.39 -11.12
C GLU A 28 -12.47 -8.32 -12.08
N PRO A 29 -13.26 -8.71 -13.09
CA PRO A 29 -13.95 -7.76 -13.94
C PRO A 29 -14.88 -6.84 -13.14
N GLN A 30 -14.74 -5.53 -13.33
CA GLN A 30 -15.66 -4.54 -12.78
C GLN A 30 -16.32 -3.75 -13.91
N GLY A 31 -17.02 -4.48 -14.77
CA GLY A 31 -17.64 -3.94 -15.98
C GLY A 31 -16.62 -3.55 -17.06
N ASP A 32 -17.07 -2.77 -18.04
CA ASP A 32 -16.37 -2.57 -19.31
C ASP A 32 -15.27 -1.49 -19.28
N HIS A 33 -15.10 -0.81 -18.14
CA HIS A 33 -14.29 0.41 -18.07
C HIS A 33 -13.23 0.38 -16.97
N LEU A 34 -13.34 -0.51 -15.99
CA LEU A 34 -12.43 -0.55 -14.86
C LEU A 34 -11.38 -1.67 -15.03
N PRO A 35 -10.14 -1.45 -14.58
CA PRO A 35 -9.12 -2.49 -14.59
C PRO A 35 -9.54 -3.69 -13.75
N LEU A 36 -9.09 -4.90 -14.12
CA LEU A 36 -9.29 -6.10 -13.30
C LEU A 36 -8.70 -5.95 -11.88
N ALA A 37 -7.67 -5.12 -11.74
CA ALA A 37 -6.98 -4.89 -10.47
C ALA A 37 -7.64 -3.81 -9.60
N THR A 38 -8.89 -3.40 -9.87
CA THR A 38 -9.53 -2.25 -9.21
C THR A 38 -9.48 -2.37 -7.69
N ASP A 39 -9.86 -3.51 -7.13
CA ASP A 39 -9.81 -3.75 -5.68
C ASP A 39 -8.40 -3.57 -5.13
N ARG A 40 -7.38 -4.12 -5.82
CA ARG A 40 -5.99 -4.01 -5.38
C ARG A 40 -5.47 -2.57 -5.47
N LEU A 41 -5.85 -1.82 -6.51
CA LEU A 41 -5.47 -0.42 -6.68
C LEU A 41 -6.07 0.46 -5.57
N ILE A 42 -7.36 0.28 -5.26
CA ILE A 42 -8.05 1.02 -4.20
C ILE A 42 -7.45 0.68 -2.83
N ALA A 43 -7.28 -0.61 -2.51
CA ALA A 43 -6.67 -1.03 -1.25
C ALA A 43 -5.28 -0.42 -1.05
N THR A 44 -4.46 -0.39 -2.11
CA THR A 44 -3.12 0.20 -2.08
C THR A 44 -3.17 1.72 -1.90
N ALA A 45 -4.13 2.41 -2.55
CA ALA A 45 -4.33 3.85 -2.43
C ALA A 45 -4.73 4.28 -1.02
N LEU A 46 -5.54 3.48 -0.33
CA LEU A 46 -5.95 3.74 1.04
C LEU A 46 -4.86 3.39 2.06
N ALA A 47 -4.04 2.36 1.80
CA ALA A 47 -2.97 1.95 2.71
C ALA A 47 -1.86 3.00 2.87
N TYR A 48 -1.52 3.71 1.79
CA TYR A 48 -0.42 4.68 1.79
C TYR A 48 -0.57 5.82 2.84
N PRO A 49 -1.69 6.57 2.89
CA PRO A 49 -1.86 7.61 3.91
C PRO A 49 -1.93 7.05 5.34
N LEU A 50 -2.48 5.83 5.54
CA LEU A 50 -2.54 5.19 6.86
C LEU A 50 -1.13 4.93 7.42
N VAL A 51 -0.24 4.38 6.61
CA VAL A 51 1.15 4.14 7.00
C VAL A 51 1.88 5.47 7.26
N ARG A 52 1.73 6.46 6.38
CA ARG A 52 2.37 7.77 6.57
C ARG A 52 1.95 8.48 7.86
N SER A 53 0.67 8.36 8.24
CA SER A 53 0.13 9.03 9.44
C SER A 53 0.53 8.34 10.76
N SER A 54 0.67 7.02 10.76
CA SER A 54 0.99 6.22 11.95
C SER A 54 2.48 6.23 12.31
N TRP A 55 3.34 6.71 11.40
CA TRP A 55 4.80 6.80 11.60
C TRP A 55 5.25 8.25 11.84
N ALA A 56 4.30 9.19 11.93
CA ALA A 56 4.57 10.61 12.17
C ALA A 56 4.52 11.02 13.66
N GLY A 57 4.32 10.06 14.57
CA GLY A 57 4.36 10.24 16.02
C GLY A 57 5.33 9.27 16.67
#